data_AF-A0A1M4DWC1-F1
#
_entry.id   AF-A0A1M4DWC1-F1
#
_cell.length_a   1.000
_cell.length_b   1.000
_cell.length_c   1.000
_cell.angle_alpha   90.00
_cell.angle_beta   90.00
_cell.angle_gamma   90.00
#
_symmetry.space_group_name_H-M   'P 1'
#
loop_
_entity.id
_entity.type
_entity.pdbx_description
1 polymer ?
#
loop_
_entity_poly.entity_id
_entity_poly.type
_entity_poly.pdbx_seq_one_letter_code
_entity_poly.pdbx_strand_id
1 'polypeptide(L)'
;MAIDVHPHHVPRGRPELGRPGAPRLRADSEREATILVVSPAPVLTLGGVRDRPPSHYLGRFSVDSAVFDERVLRLLVDTLGEDHVMLGSDYPHPLGESPAGDLIRRAGFLPGTARAELLAADAEAFLG
;
A
#
# COMPACT_ATOMS: atom_id res chain seq x y z
N MET A 1 -8.08 0.95 -14.10
CA MET A 1 -7.64 2.20 -13.43
C MET A 1 -6.75 1.79 -12.27
N ALA A 2 -5.69 2.55 -11.96
CA ALA A 2 -4.78 2.21 -10.87
C ALA A 2 -4.31 3.46 -10.11
N ILE A 3 -4.16 3.38 -8.78
CA ILE A 3 -3.67 4.44 -7.90
C ILE A 3 -2.45 3.91 -7.17
N ASP A 4 -1.34 4.61 -7.33
CA ASP A 4 -0.03 4.20 -6.82
C ASP A 4 0.26 4.91 -5.49
N VAL A 5 0.42 4.11 -4.43
CA VAL A 5 0.74 4.51 -3.06
C VAL A 5 2.12 3.94 -2.73
N HIS A 6 3.14 4.80 -2.74
CA HIS A 6 4.51 4.41 -2.41
C HIS A 6 5.13 5.39 -1.38
N PRO A 7 5.81 4.89 -0.33
CA PRO A 7 6.40 5.73 0.70
C PRO A 7 7.88 6.02 0.46
N HIS A 8 8.19 7.14 -0.21
CA HIS A 8 9.53 7.73 -0.25
C HIS A 8 9.46 9.23 -0.45
N HIS A 9 10.57 9.91 -0.15
CA HIS A 9 10.72 11.32 -0.49
C HIS A 9 10.54 11.53 -2.00
N VAL A 10 9.52 12.30 -2.39
CA VAL A 10 9.26 12.68 -3.78
C VAL A 10 9.86 14.06 -4.05
N PRO A 11 10.92 14.19 -4.87
CA PRO A 11 11.49 15.49 -5.18
C PRO A 11 10.48 16.41 -5.88
N ARG A 12 10.56 17.72 -5.61
CA ARG A 12 9.73 18.73 -6.27
C ARG A 12 9.89 18.64 -7.79
N GLY A 13 8.77 18.63 -8.52
CA GLY A 13 8.73 18.61 -9.99
C GLY A 13 8.54 17.23 -10.65
N ARG A 14 8.35 16.16 -9.88
CA ARG A 14 8.05 14.82 -10.43
C ARG A 14 6.65 14.78 -11.10
N PRO A 15 6.50 14.14 -12.27
CA PRO A 15 5.21 14.01 -12.96
C PRO A 15 4.19 13.26 -12.10
N GLU A 16 2.94 13.69 -12.19
CA GLU A 16 1.83 13.10 -11.47
C GLU A 16 1.39 11.79 -12.15
N LEU A 17 1.30 10.71 -11.37
CA LEU A 17 0.69 9.46 -11.81
C LEU A 17 -0.79 9.43 -11.38
N GLY A 18 -1.62 8.76 -12.19
CA GLY A 18 -3.07 8.71 -12.03
C GLY A 18 -3.83 9.77 -12.83
N ARG A 19 -5.16 9.82 -12.67
CA ARG A 19 -6.01 10.83 -13.32
C ARG A 19 -5.80 12.22 -12.69
N PRO A 20 -6.01 13.32 -13.44
CA PRO A 20 -6.10 14.65 -12.85
C PRO A 20 -7.13 14.66 -11.71
N GLY A 21 -6.71 15.11 -10.51
CA GLY A 21 -7.57 15.16 -9.32
C GLY A 21 -7.71 13.85 -8.53
N ALA A 22 -6.94 12.80 -8.85
CA ALA A 22 -6.90 11.61 -7.99
C ALA A 22 -6.32 11.95 -6.60
N PRO A 23 -6.90 11.40 -5.51
CA PRO A 23 -6.30 11.49 -4.18
C PRO A 23 -4.86 10.95 -4.20
N ARG A 24 -3.94 11.60 -3.48
CA ARG A 24 -2.52 11.16 -3.36
C ARG A 24 -1.95 11.49 -2.00
N LEU A 25 -1.07 10.60 -1.51
CA LEU A 25 -0.23 10.82 -0.35
C LEU A 25 1.14 11.35 -0.78
N ARG A 26 1.60 12.45 -0.18
CA ARG A 26 3.00 12.92 -0.28
C ARG A 26 3.60 12.93 1.11
N ALA A 27 4.70 12.21 1.29
CA ALA A 27 5.55 12.31 2.47
C ALA A 27 6.72 13.26 2.15
N ASP A 28 6.92 14.27 2.98
CA ASP A 28 7.97 15.28 2.80
C ASP A 28 9.27 14.87 3.51
N SER A 29 9.26 13.80 4.33
CA SER A 29 10.45 13.27 5.01
C SER A 29 10.49 11.75 5.14
N GLU A 30 11.70 11.19 5.32
CA GLU A 30 11.91 9.75 5.59
C GLU A 30 11.18 9.26 6.87
N ARG A 31 10.93 10.15 7.84
CA ARG A 31 10.17 9.84 9.06
C ARG A 31 8.66 9.70 8.82
N GLU A 32 8.16 10.27 7.73
CA GLU A 32 6.78 10.12 7.24
C GLU A 32 6.67 8.98 6.22
N ALA A 33 7.79 8.60 5.60
CA ALA A 33 7.88 7.63 4.51
C ALA A 33 8.05 6.16 4.96
N THR A 34 7.49 5.77 6.10
CA THR A 34 7.27 4.35 6.41
C THR A 34 5.78 4.12 6.57
N ILE A 35 5.13 3.65 5.51
CA ILE A 35 3.71 3.30 5.55
C ILE A 35 3.56 1.89 6.13
N LEU A 36 3.52 1.83 7.47
CA LEU A 36 2.43 1.17 8.17
C LEU A 36 1.37 2.26 8.32
N VAL A 37 0.48 2.49 7.35
CA VAL A 37 -0.51 3.54 7.60
C VAL A 37 -1.59 3.01 8.50
N VAL A 38 -1.51 3.45 9.75
CA VAL A 38 -2.45 3.12 10.79
C VAL A 38 -3.79 3.80 10.50
N SER A 39 -4.84 3.03 10.26
CA SER A 39 -6.24 3.46 10.35
C SER A 39 -6.46 4.11 11.72
N PRO A 40 -7.29 5.17 11.88
CA PRO A 40 -7.35 6.06 13.06
C PRO A 40 -7.84 5.42 14.38
N ALA A 41 -7.67 4.11 14.57
CA ALA A 41 -7.71 3.50 15.89
C ALA A 41 -6.56 4.04 16.76
N PRO A 42 -6.81 4.35 18.04
CA PRO A 42 -5.82 4.99 18.90
C PRO A 42 -4.53 4.17 18.98
N VAL A 43 -3.41 4.84 18.70
CA VAL A 43 -2.06 4.33 18.89
C VAL A 43 -1.87 4.01 20.37
N LEU A 44 -1.65 2.74 20.69
CA LEU A 44 -1.21 2.33 22.02
C LEU A 44 0.27 2.70 22.17
N THR A 45 0.56 3.49 23.19
CA THR A 45 1.88 3.98 23.60
C THR A 45 2.90 2.84 23.74
N LEU A 46 4.12 3.09 23.23
CA LEU A 46 5.31 2.23 23.38
C LEU A 46 5.68 2.12 24.87
N GLY A 47 5.13 1.13 25.57
CA GLY A 47 5.48 0.88 26.98
C GLY A 47 4.70 -0.20 27.74
N GLY A 48 3.69 -0.83 27.14
CA GLY A 48 2.86 -1.84 27.81
C GLY A 48 3.04 -3.27 27.28
N VAL A 49 2.96 -4.26 28.18
CA VAL A 49 2.66 -5.65 27.81
C VAL A 49 1.35 -5.64 27.02
N ARG A 50 1.36 -6.14 25.78
CA ARG A 50 0.16 -6.13 24.93
C ARG A 50 -0.83 -7.18 25.44
N ASP A 51 -2.06 -6.78 25.71
CA ASP A 51 -3.15 -7.69 26.14
C ASP A 51 -3.64 -8.65 25.04
N ARG A 52 -3.13 -8.49 23.82
CA ARG A 52 -3.56 -9.25 22.63
C ARG A 52 -2.33 -9.68 21.80
N PRO A 53 -2.41 -10.82 21.09
CA PRO A 53 -1.34 -11.25 20.19
C PRO A 53 -1.11 -10.21 19.07
N PRO A 54 0.11 -10.10 18.50
CA PRO A 54 0.40 -9.15 17.41
C PRO A 54 -0.56 -9.25 16.21
N SER A 55 -1.05 -10.44 15.88
CA SER A 55 -2.03 -10.67 14.81
C SER A 55 -3.35 -9.93 15.00
N HIS A 56 -3.72 -9.60 16.24
CA HIS A 56 -4.93 -8.82 16.56
C HIS A 56 -4.91 -7.41 15.93
N TYR A 57 -3.73 -6.91 15.56
CA TYR A 57 -3.55 -5.54 15.08
C TYR A 57 -3.40 -5.43 13.57
N LEU A 58 -3.45 -6.54 12.81
CA LEU A 58 -3.20 -6.54 11.37
C LEU A 58 -4.21 -5.69 10.59
N GLY A 59 -5.49 -5.70 10.99
CA GLY A 59 -6.51 -4.84 10.37
C GLY A 59 -6.45 -3.35 10.75
N ARG A 60 -5.38 -2.91 11.42
CA ARG A 60 -5.19 -1.49 11.79
C ARG A 60 -4.27 -0.77 10.84
N PHE A 61 -3.63 -1.43 9.89
CA PHE A 61 -2.74 -0.78 8.94
C PHE A 61 -2.81 -1.41 7.57
N SER A 62 -2.45 -0.64 6.56
CA SER A 62 -2.29 -1.14 5.19
C SER A 62 -0.83 -1.05 4.74
N VAL A 63 -0.47 -1.91 3.79
CA VAL A 63 0.86 -1.97 3.17
C VAL A 63 0.76 -1.78 1.66
N ASP A 64 1.87 -1.50 1.00
CA ASP A 64 1.93 -1.47 -0.46
C ASP A 64 2.25 -2.85 -1.08
N SER A 65 2.11 -2.95 -2.40
CA SER A 65 2.32 -4.17 -3.18
C SER A 65 3.73 -4.33 -3.74
N ALA A 66 4.71 -3.49 -3.36
CA ALA A 66 6.04 -3.42 -3.99
C ALA A 66 6.97 -4.57 -3.57
N VAL A 67 6.52 -5.82 -3.77
CA VAL A 67 7.21 -7.04 -3.30
C VAL A 67 7.83 -7.88 -4.41
N PHE A 68 7.58 -7.53 -5.67
CA PHE A 68 8.20 -8.09 -6.89
C PHE A 68 8.07 -9.61 -7.11
N ASP A 69 7.40 -10.35 -6.22
CA ASP A 69 7.21 -11.80 -6.29
C ASP A 69 5.76 -12.16 -5.93
N GLU A 70 5.10 -12.97 -6.77
CA GLU A 70 3.68 -13.35 -6.61
C GLU A 70 3.44 -14.14 -5.32
N ARG A 71 4.41 -14.94 -4.86
CA ARG A 71 4.27 -15.74 -3.63
C ARG A 71 4.27 -14.84 -2.41
N VAL A 72 5.06 -13.77 -2.45
CA VAL A 72 5.12 -12.77 -1.38
C VAL A 72 3.85 -11.91 -1.39
N LEU A 73 3.36 -11.52 -2.57
CA LEU A 73 2.08 -10.82 -2.69
C LEU A 73 0.93 -11.67 -2.11
N ARG A 74 0.88 -12.97 -2.43
CA ARG A 74 -0.10 -13.89 -1.86
C ARG A 74 0.02 -13.97 -0.34
N LEU A 75 1.24 -14.06 0.19
CA LEU A 75 1.46 -14.06 1.63
C LEU A 75 0.91 -12.79 2.30
N LEU A 76 1.10 -11.61 1.68
CA LEU A 76 0.55 -10.37 2.20
C LEU A 76 -0.98 -10.41 2.23
N VAL A 77 -1.61 -10.78 1.11
CA VAL A 77 -3.08 -10.85 1.00
C VAL A 77 -3.66 -11.87 1.98
N ASP A 78 -3.07 -13.07 2.09
CA ASP A 78 -3.51 -14.10 3.02
C ASP A 78 -3.36 -13.69 4.50
N THR A 79 -2.41 -12.79 4.79
CA THR A 79 -2.09 -12.35 6.17
C THR A 79 -2.90 -11.12 6.58
N LEU A 80 -3.05 -10.15 5.67
CA LEU A 80 -3.60 -8.83 5.98
C LEU A 80 -5.05 -8.67 5.53
N GLY A 81 -5.50 -9.44 4.54
CA GLY A 81 -6.74 -9.17 3.81
C GLY A 81 -6.46 -8.36 2.54
N GLU A 82 -7.34 -8.51 1.56
CA GLU A 82 -7.27 -7.77 0.29
C GLU A 82 -7.46 -6.27 0.48
N ASP A 83 -8.28 -5.86 1.45
CA ASP A 83 -8.57 -4.48 1.86
C ASP A 83 -7.41 -3.74 2.56
N HIS A 84 -6.31 -4.45 2.84
CA HIS A 84 -5.13 -3.92 3.51
C HIS A 84 -3.87 -3.93 2.65
N VAL A 85 -3.98 -4.22 1.36
CA VAL A 85 -2.87 -4.17 0.39
C VAL A 85 -3.20 -3.17 -0.72
N MET A 86 -2.37 -2.17 -0.93
CA MET A 86 -2.56 -1.15 -1.98
C MET A 86 -1.47 -1.25 -3.03
N LEU A 87 -1.77 -0.86 -4.27
CA LEU A 87 -0.74 -0.74 -5.30
C LEU A 87 0.36 0.23 -4.85
N GLY A 88 1.60 -0.23 -4.83
CA GLY A 88 2.80 0.58 -4.75
C GLY A 88 3.83 0.12 -5.78
N SER A 89 4.33 1.05 -6.58
CA SER A 89 5.29 0.77 -7.65
C SER A 89 6.73 1.17 -7.29
N ASP A 90 6.93 1.97 -6.25
CA ASP A 90 8.21 2.63 -5.96
C ASP A 90 8.74 3.48 -7.15
N TYR A 91 7.85 3.92 -8.05
CA TYR A 91 8.22 4.81 -9.15
C TYR A 91 8.81 6.12 -8.63
N PRO A 92 9.83 6.69 -9.28
CA PRO A 92 10.58 6.30 -10.47
C PRO A 92 11.92 5.67 -10.12
N HIS A 93 12.04 5.03 -8.95
CA HIS A 93 13.30 4.41 -8.62
C HIS A 93 13.65 3.34 -9.66
N PRO A 94 14.94 3.16 -10.00
CA PRO A 94 15.35 2.15 -10.98
C PRO A 94 14.95 0.71 -10.59
N LEU A 95 14.73 0.46 -9.30
CA LEU A 95 14.29 -0.82 -8.76
C LEU A 95 12.76 -0.93 -8.67
N GLY A 96 12.04 0.17 -8.91
CA GLY A 96 10.58 0.21 -8.89
C GLY A 96 9.95 -0.63 -10.00
N GLU A 97 8.70 -1.00 -9.78
CA GLU A 97 7.90 -1.77 -10.71
C GLU A 97 7.56 -0.95 -11.96
N SER A 98 7.87 -1.49 -13.14
CA SER A 98 7.50 -0.90 -14.42
C SER A 98 7.01 -1.98 -15.40
N PRO A 99 5.76 -1.89 -15.90
CA PRO A 99 4.76 -0.87 -15.60
C PRO A 99 4.13 -1.05 -14.20
N ALA A 100 3.81 0.04 -13.50
CA ALA A 100 3.16 0.01 -12.18
C ALA A 100 1.91 -0.90 -12.15
N GLY A 101 1.84 -1.80 -11.18
CA GLY A 101 0.77 -2.77 -10.95
C GLY A 101 0.85 -4.04 -11.81
N ASP A 102 1.97 -4.31 -12.47
CA ASP A 102 2.13 -5.49 -13.32
C ASP A 102 2.02 -6.80 -12.52
N LEU A 103 2.62 -6.84 -11.33
CA LEU A 103 2.57 -7.93 -10.38
C LEU A 103 1.11 -8.26 -10.01
N ILE A 104 0.33 -7.25 -9.64
CA ILE A 104 -1.09 -7.43 -9.29
C ILE A 104 -1.88 -7.93 -10.51
N ARG A 105 -1.59 -7.43 -11.71
CA ARG A 105 -2.25 -7.87 -12.95
C ARG A 105 -1.88 -9.28 -13.37
N ARG A 106 -0.68 -9.78 -13.08
CA ARG A 106 -0.27 -11.13 -13.44
C ARG A 106 -0.53 -12.17 -12.35
N ALA A 107 -0.79 -11.75 -11.11
CA ALA A 107 -1.09 -12.63 -10.00
C ALA A 107 -2.35 -13.48 -10.25
N GLY A 108 -2.15 -14.78 -10.45
CA GLY A 108 -3.21 -15.71 -10.84
C GLY A 108 -4.16 -16.06 -9.69
N PHE A 109 -3.73 -15.83 -8.45
CA PHE A 109 -4.52 -16.14 -7.25
C PHE A 109 -5.57 -15.06 -6.93
N LEU A 110 -5.46 -13.85 -7.48
CA LEU A 110 -6.38 -12.76 -7.21
C LEU A 110 -7.64 -12.86 -8.08
N PRO A 111 -8.84 -12.96 -7.49
CA PRO A 111 -10.09 -12.85 -8.23
C PRO A 111 -10.25 -11.45 -8.83
N GLY A 112 -11.13 -11.32 -9.84
CA GLY A 112 -11.27 -10.07 -10.59
C GLY A 112 -11.68 -8.85 -9.75
N THR A 113 -12.45 -9.05 -8.67
CA THR A 113 -12.86 -8.00 -7.73
C THR A 113 -11.69 -7.54 -6.86
N ALA A 114 -11.02 -8.47 -6.18
CA ALA A 114 -9.83 -8.18 -5.36
C ALA A 114 -8.73 -7.47 -6.14
N ARG A 115 -8.50 -7.89 -7.39
CA ARG A 115 -7.53 -7.24 -8.27
C ARG A 115 -7.85 -5.77 -8.51
N ALA A 116 -9.14 -5.43 -8.67
CA ALA A 116 -9.56 -4.05 -8.88
C ALA A 116 -9.46 -3.22 -7.59
N GLU A 117 -9.69 -3.84 -6.44
CA GLU A 117 -9.54 -3.23 -5.11
C GLU A 117 -8.09 -2.81 -4.86
N LEU A 118 -7.17 -3.78 -4.92
CA LEU A 118 -5.73 -3.55 -4.74
C LEU A 118 -5.17 -2.51 -5.71
N LEU A 119 -5.65 -2.50 -6.96
CA LEU A 119 -5.18 -1.55 -7.96
C LEU A 119 -5.62 -0.11 -7.69
N ALA A 120 -6.79 0.12 -7.09
CA ALA A 120 -7.34 1.47 -6.99
C ALA A 120 -8.29 1.70 -5.81
N ALA A 121 -9.26 0.82 -5.56
CA ALA A 121 -10.36 1.12 -4.63
C ALA A 121 -9.87 1.31 -3.19
N ASP A 122 -8.89 0.52 -2.77
CA ASP A 122 -8.34 0.63 -1.40
C ASP A 122 -7.60 1.95 -1.22
N ALA A 123 -6.85 2.38 -2.23
CA ALA A 123 -6.19 3.67 -2.23
C ALA A 123 -7.20 4.84 -2.28
N GLU A 124 -8.30 4.73 -3.02
CA GLU A 124 -9.38 5.75 -3.00
C GLU A 124 -10.01 5.86 -1.60
N ALA A 125 -10.39 4.73 -0.98
CA ALA A 125 -10.99 4.71 0.35
C ALA A 125 -10.04 5.27 1.42
N PHE A 126 -8.75 4.98 1.27
CA PHE A 126 -7.72 5.38 2.21
C PHE A 126 -7.36 6.88 2.15
N LEU A 127 -7.36 7.47 0.96
CA LEU A 127 -6.94 8.85 0.75
C LEU A 127 -8.08 9.87 0.90
N GLY A 128 -9.34 9.42 0.86
CA GLY A 128 -10.53 10.28 0.91
C GLY A 128 -10.82 11.00 -0.41
#